data_AF-A0A2E6W6R9-F1
#
_entry.id   AF-A0A2E6W6R9-F1
#
_cell.length_a   1.000
_cell.length_b   1.000
_cell.length_c   1.000
_cell.angle_alpha   90.00
_cell.angle_beta   90.00
_cell.angle_gamma   90.00
#
_symmetry.space_group_name_H-M   'P 1'
#
loop_
_entity.id
_entity.type
_entity.pdbx_description
1 polymer ?
#
loop_
_entity_poly.entity_id
_entity_poly.type
_entity_poly.pdbx_seq_one_letter_code
_entity_poly.pdbx_strand_id
1 'polypeptide(L)'
;MSRFLRWWLLFCTSCAVLFTAYSFGFIDELLAKDTTRLSFAIMITWFFSSMYIGWLTHLSSNGHNITGGTNVGWFITELLLAMGMIGTVIGFILMLGGSFESLNVNDTGSVKNALTDMALGMSTALYTTLVGMVCSQVLKVQLVNVESR
;
A
#
# COMPACT_ATOMS: atom_id res chain seq x y z
N MET A 1 -17.83 16.68 18.86
CA MET A 1 -16.42 16.61 18.40
C MET A 1 -16.38 17.16 16.98
N SER A 2 -15.57 18.19 16.69
CA SER A 2 -15.52 18.76 15.34
C SER A 2 -14.98 17.72 14.34
N ARG A 3 -15.55 17.67 13.13
CA ARG A 3 -15.19 16.70 12.08
C ARG A 3 -13.68 16.70 11.77
N PHE A 4 -13.07 17.89 11.83
CA PHE A 4 -11.63 18.08 11.71
C PHE A 4 -10.82 17.35 12.78
N LEU A 5 -11.28 17.36 14.05
CA LEU A 5 -10.56 16.73 15.15
C LEU A 5 -10.56 15.20 15.04
N ARG A 6 -11.66 14.61 14.52
CA ARG A 6 -11.74 13.17 14.24
C ARG A 6 -10.78 12.76 13.13
N TRP A 7 -10.71 13.55 12.06
CA TRP A 7 -9.75 13.31 10.98
C TRP A 7 -8.30 13.45 11.46
N TRP A 8 -8.00 14.49 12.25
CA TRP A 8 -6.68 14.70 12.84
C TRP A 8 -6.24 13.53 13.72
N LEU A 9 -7.13 13.00 14.57
CA LEU A 9 -6.85 11.80 15.38
C LEU A 9 -6.54 10.58 14.50
N LEU A 10 -7.31 10.36 13.43
CA LEU A 10 -7.05 9.27 12.50
C LEU A 10 -5.70 9.43 11.79
N PHE A 11 -5.34 10.65 11.39
CA PHE A 11 -4.04 10.95 10.80
C PHE A 11 -2.89 10.68 11.77
N CYS A 12 -2.98 11.17 13.01
CA CYS A 12 -1.98 10.91 14.05
C CYS A 12 -1.83 9.42 14.36
N THR A 13 -2.94 8.68 14.38
CA THR A 13 -2.92 7.22 14.60
C THR A 13 -2.20 6.51 13.45
N SER A 14 -2.47 6.89 12.20
CA SER A 14 -1.77 6.34 11.04
C SER A 14 -0.27 6.67 11.06
N CYS A 15 0.11 7.89 11.43
CA CYS A 15 1.51 8.26 11.60
C CYS A 15 2.20 7.46 12.73
N ALA A 16 1.51 7.18 13.83
CA ALA A 16 2.03 6.35 14.90
C ALA A 16 2.28 4.90 14.43
N VAL A 17 1.35 4.33 13.65
CA VAL A 17 1.52 3.00 13.04
C VAL A 17 2.69 2.98 12.04
N LEU A 18 2.87 4.05 11.26
CA LEU A 18 4.03 4.16 10.36
C LEU A 18 5.35 4.28 11.13
N PHE A 19 5.35 5.00 12.25
CA PHE A 19 6.53 5.13 13.10
C PHE A 19 6.92 3.82 13.79
N THR A 20 5.93 3.04 14.25
CA THR A 20 6.21 1.69 14.78
C THR A 20 6.72 0.78 13.66
N ALA A 21 6.11 0.80 12.48
CA ALA A 21 6.58 0.03 11.32
C ALA A 21 8.03 0.39 10.92
N TYR A 22 8.41 1.66 11.02
CA TYR A 22 9.80 2.10 10.84
C TYR A 22 10.72 1.53 11.93
N SER A 23 10.31 1.60 13.20
CA SER A 23 11.10 1.12 14.34
C SER A 23 11.32 -0.40 14.32
N PHE A 24 10.39 -1.16 13.74
CA PHE A 24 10.50 -2.61 13.53
C PHE A 24 11.33 -2.99 12.29
N GLY A 25 11.84 -2.02 11.53
CA GLY A 25 12.61 -2.28 10.30
C GLY A 25 11.78 -2.82 9.14
N PHE A 26 10.45 -2.81 9.26
CA PHE A 26 9.55 -3.37 8.26
C PHE A 26 9.62 -2.61 6.94
N ILE A 27 9.88 -1.29 7.00
CA ILE A 27 10.08 -0.42 5.84
C ILE A 27 11.38 -0.79 5.12
N ASP A 28 12.46 -1.05 5.85
CA ASP A 28 13.77 -1.43 5.30
C ASP A 28 13.72 -2.83 4.69
N GLU A 29 13.01 -3.77 5.31
CA GLU A 29 12.83 -5.12 4.77
C GLU A 29 11.91 -5.13 3.53
N LEU A 30 10.91 -4.25 3.48
CA LEU A 30 10.10 -4.02 2.27
C LEU A 30 10.96 -3.45 1.14
N LEU A 31 11.74 -2.39 1.41
CA LEU A 31 12.57 -1.72 0.39
C LEU A 31 13.76 -2.56 -0.09
N ALA A 32 14.38 -3.33 0.81
CA ALA A 32 15.50 -4.20 0.48
C ALA A 32 15.09 -5.39 -0.39
N LYS A 33 13.83 -5.84 -0.27
CA LYS A 33 13.29 -6.99 -1.00
C LYS A 33 12.42 -6.61 -2.22
N ASP A 34 12.02 -5.34 -2.36
CA ASP A 34 11.24 -4.87 -3.50
C ASP A 34 12.11 -4.51 -4.71
N THR A 35 12.32 -5.49 -5.60
CA THR A 35 12.99 -5.28 -6.90
C THR A 35 12.23 -4.28 -7.79
N THR A 36 10.91 -4.13 -7.61
CA THR A 36 10.03 -3.28 -8.44
C THR A 36 9.84 -1.85 -7.91
N ARG A 37 10.24 -1.57 -6.66
CA ARG A 37 10.01 -0.29 -5.95
C ARG A 37 8.54 0.18 -5.91
N LEU A 38 7.57 -0.71 -6.16
CA LEU A 38 6.14 -0.38 -6.19
C LEU A 38 5.61 0.09 -4.83
N SER A 39 6.14 -0.47 -3.74
CA SER A 39 5.73 -0.07 -2.39
C SER A 39 6.07 1.39 -2.07
N PHE A 40 7.15 1.93 -2.64
CA PHE A 40 7.46 3.35 -2.50
C PHE A 40 6.39 4.23 -3.16
N ALA A 41 5.88 3.83 -4.32
CA ALA A 41 4.79 4.53 -4.99
C ALA A 41 3.47 4.44 -4.19
N ILE A 42 3.17 3.29 -3.57
CA ILE A 42 1.99 3.13 -2.71
C ILE A 42 2.08 4.07 -1.49
N MET A 43 3.24 4.10 -0.82
CA MET A 43 3.48 4.93 0.36
C MET A 43 3.38 6.43 0.05
N ILE A 44 3.96 6.87 -1.06
CA ILE A 44 3.87 8.25 -1.52
C ILE A 44 2.41 8.62 -1.84
N THR A 45 1.72 7.80 -2.62
CA THR A 45 0.34 8.04 -3.02
C THR A 45 -0.58 8.09 -1.80
N TRP A 46 -0.32 7.24 -0.80
CA TRP A 46 -1.04 7.26 0.48
C TRP A 46 -0.83 8.57 1.23
N PHE A 47 0.42 9.04 1.36
CA PHE A 47 0.73 10.26 2.08
C PHE A 47 0.07 11.49 1.44
N PHE A 48 0.20 11.64 0.12
CA PHE A 48 -0.45 12.73 -0.62
C PHE A 48 -1.98 12.66 -0.56
N SER A 49 -2.56 11.47 -0.67
CA SER A 49 -4.01 11.30 -0.55
C SER A 49 -4.52 11.61 0.85
N SER A 50 -3.78 11.22 1.89
CA SER A 50 -4.16 11.54 3.26
C SER A 50 -4.13 13.05 3.51
N MET A 51 -3.09 13.76 3.03
CA MET A 51 -3.05 15.23 3.07
C MET A 51 -4.22 15.87 2.30
N TYR A 52 -4.56 15.34 1.12
CA TYR A 52 -5.68 15.82 0.32
C TYR A 52 -7.03 15.65 1.02
N ILE A 53 -7.27 14.50 1.66
CA ILE A 53 -8.49 14.26 2.47
C ILE A 53 -8.52 15.20 3.68
N GLY A 54 -7.37 15.52 4.28
CA GLY A 54 -7.28 16.52 5.36
C GLY A 54 -7.71 17.91 4.93
N TRP A 55 -7.22 18.35 3.77
CA TRP A 55 -7.65 19.62 3.18
C TRP A 55 -9.15 19.64 2.88
N LEU A 56 -9.68 18.58 2.28
CA LEU A 56 -11.12 18.43 2.04
C LEU A 56 -11.95 18.43 3.33
N THR A 57 -11.45 17.82 4.40
CA THR A 57 -12.10 17.82 5.71
C THR A 57 -12.23 19.23 6.26
N HIS A 58 -11.16 20.03 6.18
CA HIS A 58 -11.19 21.42 6.61
C HIS A 58 -12.15 22.26 5.77
N LEU A 59 -12.15 22.07 4.45
CA LEU A 59 -13.03 22.77 3.52
C LEU A 59 -14.52 22.41 3.75
N SER A 60 -14.81 21.15 4.06
CA SER A 60 -16.15 20.67 4.45
C SER A 60 -16.63 21.25 5.78
N SER A 61 -15.71 21.52 6.71
CA SER A 61 -16.04 22.19 7.97
C SER A 61 -16.51 23.63 7.75
N ASN A 62 -16.02 24.29 6.70
CA ASN A 62 -16.40 25.66 6.31
C ASN A 62 -17.66 25.73 5.43
N GLY A 63 -18.36 24.61 5.20
CA GLY A 63 -19.66 24.59 4.50
C GLY A 63 -19.59 24.56 2.97
N HIS A 64 -18.42 24.30 2.38
CA HIS A 64 -18.30 24.10 0.93
C HIS A 64 -18.70 22.68 0.49
N ASN A 65 -19.32 22.59 -0.70
CA ASN A 65 -19.64 21.31 -1.33
C ASN A 65 -18.35 20.63 -1.83
N ILE A 66 -17.99 19.52 -1.17
CA ILE A 66 -16.78 18.73 -1.46
C ILE A 66 -17.07 17.39 -2.15
N THR A 67 -18.29 17.16 -2.63
CA THR A 67 -18.71 15.91 -3.30
C THR A 67 -17.78 15.50 -4.43
N GLY A 68 -17.31 16.44 -5.26
CA GLY A 68 -16.33 16.15 -6.31
C GLY A 68 -14.98 15.67 -5.77
N GLY A 69 -14.46 16.31 -4.72
CA GLY A 69 -13.17 15.93 -4.12
C GLY A 69 -13.23 14.61 -3.37
N THR A 70 -14.34 14.29 -2.70
CA THR A 70 -14.52 13.00 -2.03
C THR A 70 -14.60 11.85 -3.03
N ASN A 71 -15.25 12.04 -4.19
CA ASN A 71 -15.27 11.05 -5.26
C ASN A 71 -13.86 10.73 -5.80
N VAL A 72 -13.01 11.75 -5.95
CA VAL A 72 -11.59 11.56 -6.31
C VAL A 72 -10.87 10.77 -5.23
N GLY A 73 -11.11 11.08 -3.97
CA GLY A 73 -10.57 10.32 -2.84
C GLY A 73 -10.95 8.84 -2.90
N TRP A 74 -12.24 8.53 -3.10
CA TRP A 74 -12.72 7.15 -3.26
C TRP A 74 -12.03 6.43 -4.42
N PHE A 75 -11.90 7.10 -5.57
CA PHE A 75 -11.19 6.54 -6.72
C PHE A 75 -9.73 6.20 -6.39
N ILE A 76 -9.03 7.06 -5.67
CA ILE A 76 -7.64 6.79 -5.27
C ILE A 76 -7.55 5.58 -4.33
N THR A 77 -8.53 5.38 -3.44
CA THR A 77 -8.53 4.17 -2.58
C THR A 77 -8.66 2.88 -3.38
N GLU A 78 -9.46 2.87 -4.44
CA GLU A 78 -9.59 1.73 -5.35
C GLU A 78 -8.32 1.55 -6.19
N LEU A 79 -7.67 2.63 -6.61
CA LEU A 79 -6.37 2.57 -7.28
C LEU A 79 -5.27 1.97 -6.39
N LEU A 80 -5.21 2.32 -5.10
CA LEU A 80 -4.23 1.72 -4.17
C LEU A 80 -4.46 0.22 -4.00
N LEU A 81 -5.73 -0.21 -3.91
CA LEU A 81 -6.09 -1.61 -3.82
C LEU A 81 -5.66 -2.36 -5.10
N ALA A 82 -5.99 -1.79 -6.27
CA ALA A 82 -5.57 -2.33 -7.56
C ALA A 82 -4.04 -2.41 -7.70
N MET A 83 -3.30 -1.37 -7.29
CA MET A 83 -1.83 -1.39 -7.28
C MET A 83 -1.26 -2.50 -6.41
N GLY A 84 -1.85 -2.75 -5.23
CA GLY A 84 -1.45 -3.86 -4.37
C GLY A 84 -1.64 -5.24 -5.03
N MET A 85 -2.72 -5.42 -5.79
CA MET A 85 -2.95 -6.64 -6.57
C MET A 85 -2.04 -6.74 -7.79
N ILE A 86 -1.75 -5.63 -8.48
CA ILE A 86 -0.80 -5.59 -9.60
C ILE A 86 0.61 -5.99 -9.13
N GLY A 87 0.98 -5.60 -7.91
CA GLY A 87 2.24 -6.00 -7.27
C GLY A 87 2.42 -7.52 -7.21
N THR A 88 1.36 -8.29 -6.91
CA THR A 88 1.48 -9.76 -6.93
C THR A 88 1.67 -10.30 -8.32
N VAL A 89 0.91 -9.79 -9.29
CA VAL A 89 0.99 -10.24 -10.68
C VAL A 89 2.40 -10.04 -11.21
N ILE A 90 3.00 -8.87 -10.96
CA ILE A 90 4.39 -8.59 -11.36
C ILE A 90 5.37 -9.50 -10.62
N GLY A 91 5.21 -9.69 -9.31
CA GLY A 91 6.06 -10.58 -8.52
C GLY A 91 6.02 -12.03 -9.03
N PHE A 92 4.83 -12.54 -9.35
CA PHE A 92 4.65 -13.86 -9.97
C PHE A 92 5.30 -13.95 -11.35
N ILE A 93 5.18 -12.93 -12.20
CA ILE A 93 5.83 -12.90 -13.52
C ILE A 93 7.35 -12.96 -13.40
N LEU A 94 7.94 -12.16 -12.50
CA LEU A 94 9.40 -12.16 -12.28
C LEU A 94 9.90 -13.48 -11.72
N MET A 95 9.13 -14.06 -10.79
CA MET A 95 9.42 -15.35 -10.17
C MET A 95 9.43 -16.50 -11.20
N LEU A 96 8.41 -16.58 -12.04
CA LEU A 96 8.29 -17.61 -13.08
C LEU A 96 9.25 -17.37 -14.25
N GLY A 97 9.52 -16.10 -14.60
CA GLY A 97 10.44 -15.76 -15.69
C GLY A 97 11.89 -16.10 -15.36
N GLY A 98 12.39 -15.75 -14.17
CA GLY A 98 13.79 -15.94 -13.81
C GLY A 98 14.13 -17.37 -13.35
N SER A 99 13.23 -18.03 -12.62
CA SER A 99 13.52 -19.32 -11.98
C SER A 99 13.45 -20.51 -12.94
N PHE A 100 12.73 -20.38 -14.06
CA PHE A 100 12.55 -21.46 -15.05
C PHE A 100 13.55 -21.43 -16.22
N GLU A 101 14.18 -20.29 -16.51
CA GLU A 101 15.18 -20.20 -17.59
C GLU A 101 16.49 -20.93 -17.28
N SER A 102 16.81 -21.17 -16.00
CA SER A 102 18.08 -21.77 -15.55
C SER A 102 17.94 -23.18 -14.93
N LEU A 103 16.76 -23.79 -14.99
CA LEU A 103 16.47 -25.06 -14.32
C LEU A 103 17.05 -26.26 -15.08
N ASN A 104 18.08 -26.91 -14.52
CA ASN A 104 18.56 -28.21 -14.97
C ASN A 104 17.99 -29.32 -14.06
N VAL A 105 16.89 -29.93 -14.49
CA VAL A 105 16.12 -30.93 -13.73
C VAL A 105 16.95 -32.16 -13.30
N ASN A 106 18.12 -32.38 -13.90
CA ASN A 106 19.03 -33.46 -13.53
C ASN A 106 19.89 -33.14 -12.30
N ASP A 107 19.97 -31.87 -11.88
CA ASP A 107 20.69 -31.44 -10.68
C ASP A 107 19.70 -31.01 -9.59
N THR A 108 19.62 -31.82 -8.53
CA THR A 108 18.79 -31.53 -7.34
C THR A 108 19.13 -30.20 -6.65
N GLY A 109 20.36 -29.68 -6.82
CA GLY A 109 20.76 -28.37 -6.29
C GLY A 109 20.06 -27.21 -7.00
N SER A 110 19.92 -27.30 -8.33
CA SER A 110 19.25 -26.26 -9.13
C SER A 110 17.75 -26.17 -8.82
N VAL A 111 17.10 -27.32 -8.58
CA VAL A 111 15.68 -27.38 -8.18
C VAL A 111 15.46 -26.75 -6.81
N LYS A 112 16.37 -26.98 -5.86
CA LYS A 112 16.31 -26.35 -4.53
C LYS A 112 16.48 -24.83 -4.60
N ASN A 113 17.39 -24.33 -5.44
CA ASN A 113 17.60 -22.90 -5.62
C ASN A 113 16.38 -22.24 -6.28
N ALA A 114 15.83 -22.84 -7.34
CA ALA A 114 14.61 -22.35 -7.97
C ALA A 114 13.40 -22.33 -7.01
N LEU A 115 13.26 -23.34 -6.15
CA LEU A 115 12.24 -23.34 -5.09
C LEU A 115 12.45 -22.24 -4.06
N THR A 116 13.70 -21.93 -3.72
CA THR A 116 14.04 -20.86 -2.77
C THR A 116 13.73 -19.49 -3.35
N ASP A 117 14.11 -19.25 -4.61
CA ASP A 117 13.81 -18.01 -5.33
C ASP A 117 12.29 -17.84 -5.54
N MET A 118 11.59 -18.94 -5.76
CA MET A 118 10.12 -18.96 -5.81
C MET A 118 9.49 -18.54 -4.48
N ALA A 119 9.97 -19.11 -3.37
CA ALA A 119 9.48 -18.76 -2.04
C ALA A 119 9.76 -17.29 -1.69
N LEU A 120 10.93 -16.78 -2.06
CA LEU A 120 11.29 -15.37 -1.86
C LEU A 120 10.43 -14.43 -2.72
N GLY A 121 10.26 -14.70 -4.02
CA GLY A 121 9.46 -13.88 -4.92
C GLY A 121 7.97 -13.84 -4.57
N MET A 122 7.43 -14.95 -4.04
CA MET A 122 6.07 -14.97 -3.51
C MET A 122 5.94 -14.15 -2.22
N SER A 123 6.93 -14.23 -1.33
CA SER A 123 6.91 -13.50 -0.07
C SER A 123 6.89 -11.97 -0.31
N THR A 124 7.73 -11.47 -1.22
CA THR A 124 7.79 -10.02 -1.51
C THR A 124 6.50 -9.51 -2.16
N ALA A 125 5.95 -10.26 -3.11
CA ALA A 125 4.65 -9.99 -3.72
C ALA A 125 3.53 -9.81 -2.68
N LEU A 126 3.45 -10.72 -1.71
CA LEU A 126 2.43 -10.69 -0.66
C LEU A 126 2.57 -9.47 0.26
N TYR A 127 3.80 -9.04 0.57
CA TYR A 127 4.04 -7.83 1.37
C TYR A 127 3.49 -6.58 0.67
N THR A 128 3.78 -6.41 -0.62
CA THR A 128 3.32 -5.25 -1.39
C THR A 128 1.78 -5.17 -1.47
N THR A 129 1.10 -6.32 -1.57
CA THR A 129 -0.36 -6.39 -1.53
C THR A 129 -0.93 -6.01 -0.19
N LEU A 130 -0.34 -6.54 0.89
CA LEU A 130 -0.77 -6.23 2.24
C LEU A 130 -0.66 -4.71 2.49
N VAL A 131 0.46 -4.10 2.09
CA VAL A 131 0.65 -2.65 2.21
C VAL A 131 -0.40 -1.89 1.38
N GLY A 132 -0.64 -2.27 0.12
CA GLY A 132 -1.66 -1.64 -0.73
C GLY A 132 -3.07 -1.72 -0.14
N MET A 133 -3.46 -2.89 0.38
CA MET A 133 -4.76 -3.10 1.03
C MET A 133 -4.90 -2.30 2.31
N VAL A 134 -3.91 -2.34 3.22
CA VAL A 134 -3.94 -1.61 4.49
C VAL A 134 -4.02 -0.10 4.23
N CYS A 135 -3.20 0.43 3.33
CA CYS A 135 -3.23 1.84 2.95
C CYS A 135 -4.58 2.26 2.36
N SER A 136 -5.18 1.43 1.49
CA SER A 136 -6.52 1.67 0.94
C SER A 136 -7.59 1.72 2.04
N GLN A 137 -7.61 0.75 2.95
CA GLN A 137 -8.60 0.71 4.04
C GLN A 137 -8.48 1.92 4.98
N VAL A 138 -7.26 2.32 5.33
CA VAL A 138 -7.02 3.50 6.18
C VAL A 138 -7.57 4.77 5.52
N LEU A 139 -7.38 4.95 4.20
CA LEU A 139 -7.93 6.10 3.48
C LEU A 139 -9.47 6.05 3.39
N LYS A 140 -10.07 4.87 3.20
CA LYS A 140 -11.53 4.70 3.20
C LYS A 140 -12.14 5.14 4.54
N VAL A 141 -11.51 4.79 5.66
CA VAL A 141 -11.95 5.25 6.99
C VAL A 141 -11.87 6.78 7.11
N GLN A 142 -10.82 7.40 6.58
CA GLN A 142 -10.70 8.87 6.55
C GLN A 142 -11.81 9.52 5.70
N LEU A 143 -12.14 8.94 4.54
CA LEU A 143 -13.20 9.44 3.65
C LEU A 143 -14.60 9.30 4.25
N VAL A 144 -14.92 8.14 4.84
CA VAL A 144 -16.22 7.92 5.49
C VAL A 144 -16.44 8.94 6.62
N ASN A 145 -15.39 9.27 7.39
CA ASN A 145 -15.49 10.30 8.43
C ASN A 145 -15.76 11.71 7.86
N VAL A 146 -15.34 12.00 6.62
CA VAL A 146 -15.65 13.28 5.95
C VAL A 146 -17.12 13.33 5.49
N GLU A 147 -17.67 12.22 5.03
CA GLU A 147 -19.06 12.12 4.55
C GLU A 147 -20.08 11.98 5.69
N SER A 148 -19.70 11.36 6.81
CA SER A 148 -20.58 11.22 7.97
C SER A 148 -20.92 12.60 8.55
N ARG A 149 -22.19 12.99 8.41
CA ARG A 149 -22.76 14.24 8.96
C ARG A 149 -22.99 14.17 10.46
#